data_AF-A0A662LZE9-F1
#
_entry.id   AF-A0A662LZE9-F1
#
_cell.length_a   1.000
_cell.length_b   1.000
_cell.length_c   1.000
_cell.angle_alpha   90.00
_cell.angle_beta   90.00
_cell.angle_gamma   90.00
#
_symmetry.space_group_name_H-M   'P 1'
#
loop_
_entity.id
_entity.type
_entity.pdbx_description
1 polymer ?
#
loop_
_entity_poly.entity_id
_entity_poly.type
_entity_poly.pdbx_seq_one_letter_code
_entity_poly.pdbx_strand_id
1 'polypeptide(L)' 'ICNTVYRRIPLRGVCTKCGGNLTLTVHERSIKKYLEISKMLTEKYDLPGYARQRIKLVEKSIESLFTNDKVKVTKLSDFL' A
#
# COMPACT_ATOMS: atom_id res chain seq x y z
N ILE A 1 16.72 -23.11 -2.90
CA ILE A 1 16.05 -21.79 -2.71
C ILE A 1 16.12 -21.03 -4.02
N CYS A 2 14.99 -20.55 -4.53
CA CYS A 2 14.86 -19.98 -5.87
C CYS A 2 14.92 -18.45 -5.81
N ASN A 3 16.12 -17.85 -5.89
CA ASN A 3 16.35 -16.40 -5.75
C ASN A 3 16.18 -15.63 -7.07
N THR A 4 15.25 -16.06 -7.93
CA THR A 4 15.02 -15.37 -9.21
C THR A 4 14.03 -14.24 -9.01
N VAL A 5 14.43 -13.01 -9.35
CA VAL A 5 13.58 -11.83 -9.25
C VAL A 5 13.05 -11.48 -10.64
N TYR A 6 11.74 -11.29 -10.74
CA TYR A 6 11.08 -10.86 -11.96
C TYR A 6 10.63 -9.41 -11.86
N ARG A 7 10.90 -8.61 -12.89
CA ARG A 7 10.31 -7.25 -13.00
C ARG A 7 8.82 -7.28 -13.34
N ARG A 8 8.36 -8.31 -14.06
CA ARG A 8 6.95 -8.54 -14.41
C ARG A 8 6.60 -9.99 -14.12
N ILE A 9 5.40 -10.20 -13.59
CA ILE A 9 4.91 -11.54 -13.25
C ILE A 9 4.79 -12.38 -14.55
N PRO A 10 5.38 -13.59 -14.61
CA PRO A 10 5.19 -14.51 -15.72
C PRO A 10 3.70 -14.82 -15.95
N LEU A 11 3.28 -14.97 -17.21
CA LEU A 11 1.88 -15.28 -17.56
C LEU A 11 1.36 -16.58 -16.94
N ARG A 12 2.26 -17.53 -16.65
CA ARG A 12 1.92 -18.80 -15.98
C ARG A 12 1.63 -18.64 -14.48
N GLY A 13 1.89 -17.47 -13.88
CA GLY A 13 1.66 -17.22 -12.44
C GLY A 13 2.63 -17.92 -11.48
N VAL A 14 3.53 -18.76 -12.00
CA VAL A 14 4.54 -19.51 -11.23
C VAL A 14 5.95 -19.15 -11.69
N CYS A 15 6.95 -19.42 -10.84
CA CYS A 15 8.34 -19.23 -11.22
C CYS A 15 8.73 -20.17 -12.37
N THR A 16 9.26 -19.62 -13.46
CA THR A 16 9.63 -20.41 -14.66
C THR A 16 10.83 -21.34 -14.43
N LYS A 17 11.63 -21.13 -13.38
CA LYS A 17 12.80 -21.97 -13.06
C LYS A 17 12.52 -23.11 -12.09
N CYS A 18 11.69 -22.86 -11.08
CA CYS A 18 11.51 -23.79 -9.95
C CYS A 18 10.05 -24.17 -9.70
N GLY A 19 9.09 -23.63 -10.46
CA GLY A 19 7.66 -23.92 -10.30
C GLY A 19 7.03 -23.39 -9.02
N GLY A 20 7.80 -22.73 -8.14
CA GLY A 20 7.30 -22.19 -6.88
C GLY A 20 6.39 -20.97 -7.03
N ASN A 21 5.68 -20.64 -5.95
CA ASN A 21 4.83 -19.46 -5.85
C ASN A 21 5.63 -18.16 -5.91
N LEU A 22 5.03 -17.15 -6.51
CA LEU A 22 5.59 -15.81 -6.60
C LEU A 22 5.08 -14.96 -5.43
N THR A 23 5.99 -14.27 -4.77
CA THR A 23 5.68 -13.32 -3.70
C THR A 23 5.99 -11.90 -4.16
N LEU A 24 5.25 -10.93 -3.62
CA LEU A 24 5.55 -9.52 -3.83
C LEU A 24 6.84 -9.16 -3.08
N THR A 25 7.70 -8.36 -3.69
CA THR A 25 8.92 -7.85 -3.06
C THR A 25 8.64 -6.71 -2.08
N VAL A 26 7.52 -6.01 -2.27
CA VAL A 26 7.09 -4.90 -1.41
C VAL A 26 5.68 -5.19 -0.91
N HIS A 27 5.52 -5.13 0.41
CA HIS A 27 4.23 -5.33 1.07
C HIS A 27 3.60 -3.99 1.45
N GLU A 28 2.27 -3.91 1.38
CA GLU A 28 1.48 -2.73 1.75
C GLU A 28 1.83 -2.19 3.16
N ARG A 29 1.98 -3.08 4.14
CA ARG A 29 2.33 -2.70 5.53
C ARG A 29 3.64 -1.91 5.60
N SER A 30 4.61 -2.25 4.74
CA SER A 30 5.89 -1.54 4.68
C SER A 30 5.72 -0.09 4.21
N ILE A 31 4.71 0.17 3.38
CA ILE A 31 4.40 1.50 2.84
C ILE A 31 3.60 2.31 3.87
N LYS A 32 2.59 1.70 4.51
CA LYS A 32 1.72 2.37 5.49
C LYS A 32 2.41 2.75 6.80
N LYS A 33 3.46 2.02 7.21
CA LYS A 33 4.15 2.19 8.50
C LYS A 33 4.49 3.64 8.85
N TYR A 34 4.96 4.43 7.87
CA TYR A 34 5.41 5.80 8.12
C TYR A 34 4.33 6.86 7.87
N LEU A 35 3.23 6.50 7.21
CA LEU A 35 2.16 7.45 6.88
C LEU A 35 1.47 7.96 8.14
N GLU A 36 1.18 7.07 9.08
CA GLU A 36 0.52 7.41 10.34
C GLU A 36 1.41 8.31 11.23
N ILE A 37 2.70 7.98 11.32
CA ILE A 37 3.68 8.80 12.03
C ILE A 37 3.78 10.18 11.38
N SER A 38 3.85 10.24 10.04
CA SER A 38 3.95 11.51 9.31
C SER A 38 2.74 12.41 9.53
N LYS A 39 1.53 11.84 9.61
CA LYS A 39 0.31 12.59 9.96
C LYS A 39 0.35 13.15 11.36
N MET A 40 0.70 12.33 12.36
CA MET A 40 0.82 12.81 13.74
C MET A 40 1.82 13.96 13.85
N LEU A 41 2.94 13.89 13.13
CA LEU A 41 3.92 14.98 13.08
C LEU A 41 3.34 16.26 12.46
N THR A 42 2.53 16.16 11.42
CA THR A 42 1.86 17.35 10.83
C THR A 42 0.82 18.00 11.73
N GLU A 43 0.20 17.25 12.64
CA GLU A 43 -0.76 17.79 13.60
C GLU A 43 -0.05 18.38 14.82
N LYS A 44 1.00 17.70 15.29
CA LYS A 44 1.75 18.11 16.48
C LYS A 44 2.66 19.32 16.25
N TYR A 45 3.21 19.44 15.05
CA TYR A 45 4.13 20.52 14.69
C TYR A 45 3.51 21.45 13.65
N ASP A 46 3.83 22.74 13.75
CA ASP A 46 3.38 23.74 12.79
C ASP A 46 4.22 23.66 11.50
N LEU A 47 3.91 22.65 10.68
CA LEU A 47 4.52 22.46 9.37
C LEU A 47 3.85 23.38 8.33
N PRO A 48 4.60 23.83 7.30
CA PRO A 48 4.04 24.62 6.20
C PRO A 48 2.83 23.94 5.57
N GLY A 49 1.83 24.74 5.17
CA GLY A 49 0.57 24.24 4.59
C GLY A 49 0.79 23.30 3.38
N TYR A 50 1.82 23.58 2.58
CA TYR A 50 2.21 22.70 1.47
C TYR A 50 2.61 21.29 1.93
N ALA A 51 3.42 21.15 2.97
CA ALA A 51 3.86 19.86 3.48
C ALA A 51 2.69 19.03 4.03
N ARG A 52 1.78 19.69 4.76
CA ARG A 52 0.53 19.10 5.26
C ARG A 52 -0.34 18.59 4.12
N GLN A 53 -0.52 19.39 3.08
CA GLN A 53 -1.31 19.01 1.90
C GLN A 53 -0.66 17.85 1.14
N ARG A 54 0.66 17.84 1.00
CA ARG A 54 1.40 16.74 0.34
C ARG A 54 1.20 15.41 1.04
N ILE A 55 1.28 15.39 2.37
CA ILE A 55 1.05 14.16 3.14
C ILE A 55 -0.39 13.65 2.96
N LYS A 56 -1.38 14.57 2.98
CA LYS A 56 -2.79 14.23 2.71
C LYS A 56 -3.03 13.70 1.29
N LEU A 57 -2.31 14.20 0.29
CA LEU A 57 -2.39 13.68 -1.07
C LEU A 57 -1.78 12.28 -1.19
N VAL A 58 -0.63 12.05 -0.55
CA VAL A 58 0.02 10.72 -0.53
C VAL A 58 -0.87 9.69 0.14
N GLU A 59 -1.51 10.06 1.26
CA GLU A 59 -2.50 9.22 1.94
C GLU A 59 -3.62 8.78 0.98
N LYS A 60 -4.30 9.73 0.33
CA LYS A 60 -5.38 9.43 -0.62
C LYS A 60 -4.90 8.55 -1.77
N SER A 61 -3.69 8.78 -2.28
CA SER A 61 -3.11 7.96 -3.33
C SER A 61 -2.86 6.53 -2.85
N ILE A 62 -2.38 6.34 -1.62
CA ILE A 62 -2.17 5.01 -1.04
C ILE A 62 -3.53 4.31 -0.86
N GLU A 63 -4.52 4.99 -0.28
CA GLU A 63 -5.87 4.42 -0.12
C GLU A 63 -6.48 4.00 -1.45
N SER A 64 -6.36 4.83 -2.49
CA SER A 64 -6.86 4.52 -3.83
C SER A 64 -6.13 3.35 -4.49
N LEU A 65 -4.83 3.14 -4.22
CA LEU A 65 -4.07 2.04 -4.80
C LEU A 65 -4.43 0.68 -4.19
N PHE A 66 -4.82 0.66 -2.91
CA PHE A 66 -5.12 -0.57 -2.17
C PHE A 66 -6.62 -0.84 -1.98
N THR A 67 -7.48 0.17 -2.17
CA THR A 67 -8.93 -0.03 -2.17
C THR A 67 -9.36 -0.71 -3.47
N ASN A 68 -10.00 -1.86 -3.34
CA ASN A 68 -10.51 -2.61 -4.49
C ASN A 68 -11.99 -2.23 -4.72
N ASP A 69 -12.30 -1.54 -5.81
CA ASP A 69 -13.70 -1.13 -6.11
C ASP A 69 -14.67 -2.32 -6.24
N LYS A 70 -14.15 -3.53 -6.48
CA LYS A 70 -14.92 -4.77 -6.58
C LYS A 70 -15.28 -5.38 -5.23
N VAL A 71 -14.60 -4.99 -4.15
CA VAL A 71 -14.78 -5.55 -2.80
C VAL A 71 -15.04 -4.40 -1.83
N LYS A 72 -16.32 -4.06 -1.63
CA LYS A 72 -16.73 -3.16 -0.55
C LYS A 72 -16.67 -3.90 0.77
N VAL A 73 -15.68 -3.57 1.59
CA VAL A 73 -15.64 -4.00 3.00
C VAL A 73 -16.61 -3.10 3.76
N THR A 74 -17.87 -3.50 3.87
CA THR A 74 -18.87 -2.82 4.69
C THR A 74 -18.73 -3.24 6.14
N LYS A 75 -18.72 -2.26 7.05
CA LYS A 75 -18.78 -2.51 8.50
C LYS A 75 -20.23 -2.51 8.96
N LEU A 76 -20.52 -3.20 10.06
CA LEU A 76 -21.86 -3.19 10.67
C LEU A 76 -22.31 -1.77 11.05
N SER A 77 -21.35 -0.91 11.38
CA SER A 77 -21.55 0.52 11.67
C SER A 77 -22.02 1.34 10.47
N ASP A 78 -21.86 0.85 9.25
CA ASP A 78 -22.29 1.57 8.04
C ASP A 78 -23.81 1.46 7.82
N PHE A 79 -24.51 0.68 8.64
CA PHE A 79 -25.94 0.40 8.58
C PHE A 79 -26.73 0.93 9.79
N LEU A 80 -26.07 1.65 10.70
CA LEU A 80 -26.67 2.38 11.83
C LEU A 80 -26.73 3.87 11.49
#